data_AF-A0A355V0U5-F1
#
_entry.id   AF-A0A355V0U5-F1
#
_cell.length_a   1.000
_cell.length_b   1.000
_cell.length_c   1.000
_cell.angle_alpha   90.00
_cell.angle_beta   90.00
_cell.angle_gamma   90.00
#
_symmetry.space_group_name_H-M   'P 1'
#
loop_
_entity.id
_entity.type
_entity.pdbx_description
1 polymer ?
#
loop_
_entity_poly.entity_id
_entity_poly.type
_entity_poly.pdbx_seq_one_letter_code
_entity_poly.pdbx_strand_id
1 'polypeptide(L)'
;MNRPDRLVFGVVEAQMSDMEQTEILQGAINQAKTYNIDIAVISNIYNPVESSDVLEKENDIYDLTLSDKFDGFIFFSESVINAETQKKIIDKFKKLEK
;
A
#
# COMPACT_ATOMS: atom_id res chain seq x y z
N MET A 1 -22.57 0.60 14.87
CA MET A 1 -21.68 1.27 15.84
C MET A 1 -20.95 2.38 15.09
N ASN A 2 -21.30 3.64 15.36
CA ASN A 2 -20.65 4.82 14.78
C ASN A 2 -19.23 4.93 15.35
N ARG A 3 -18.21 4.79 14.50
CA ARG A 3 -16.90 5.39 14.77
C ARG A 3 -16.97 6.83 14.26
N PRO A 4 -16.39 7.83 14.93
CA PRO A 4 -16.10 9.09 14.24
C PRO A 4 -15.21 8.73 13.05
N ASP A 5 -15.62 9.08 11.83
CA ASP A 5 -14.97 8.68 10.58
C ASP A 5 -13.56 9.28 10.49
N ARG A 6 -12.59 8.63 11.14
CA ARG A 6 -11.17 8.87 10.92
C ARG A 6 -10.84 8.25 9.58
N LEU A 7 -10.40 9.09 8.65
CA LEU A 7 -9.95 8.62 7.36
C LEU A 7 -8.78 7.66 7.55
N VAL A 8 -8.76 6.58 6.78
CA VAL A 8 -7.68 5.61 6.78
C VAL A 8 -7.05 5.58 5.39
N PHE A 9 -5.77 5.93 5.31
CA PHE A 9 -5.01 5.86 4.08
C PHE A 9 -4.07 4.65 4.11
N GLY A 10 -4.07 3.86 3.05
CA GLY A 10 -3.10 2.79 2.84
C GLY A 10 -1.83 3.34 2.21
N VAL A 11 -0.67 3.04 2.77
CA VAL A 11 0.63 3.34 2.18
C VAL A 11 1.27 2.05 1.73
N VAL A 12 1.55 1.93 0.43
CA VAL A 12 2.04 0.71 -0.19
C VAL A 12 3.52 0.87 -0.51
N GLU A 13 4.35 0.08 0.16
CA GLU A 13 5.82 0.06 0.04
C GLU A 13 6.29 -1.33 -0.42
N ALA A 14 7.39 -1.45 -1.17
CA ALA A 14 8.01 -2.75 -1.48
C ALA A 14 9.24 -3.06 -0.63
N GLN A 15 9.87 -2.05 0.00
CA GLN A 15 11.16 -2.28 0.64
C GLN A 15 11.36 -1.41 1.88
N MET A 16 10.90 -1.93 3.02
CA MET A 16 11.12 -1.35 4.37
C MET A 16 12.61 -1.24 4.79
N SER A 17 13.55 -1.74 4.00
CA SER A 17 14.99 -1.70 4.31
C SER A 17 15.70 -0.46 3.76
N ASP A 18 15.02 0.38 2.97
CA ASP A 18 15.61 1.61 2.43
C ASP A 18 15.40 2.78 3.39
N MET A 19 16.49 3.50 3.70
CA MET A 19 16.44 4.68 4.57
C MET A 19 15.61 5.80 3.93
N GLU A 20 15.64 5.95 2.61
CA GLU A 20 14.89 7.00 1.90
C GLU A 20 13.38 6.77 2.02
N GLN A 21 12.92 5.52 1.82
CA GLN A 21 11.50 5.16 1.99
C GLN A 21 11.03 5.39 3.43
N THR A 22 11.88 5.04 4.40
CA THR A 22 11.57 5.23 5.83
C THR A 22 11.35 6.71 6.17
N GLU A 23 12.18 7.62 5.65
CA GLU A 23 12.01 9.07 5.88
C GLU A 23 10.72 9.60 5.25
N ILE A 24 10.40 9.16 4.03
CA ILE A 24 9.17 9.59 3.35
C ILE A 24 7.94 9.06 4.07
N LEU A 25 7.94 7.79 4.49
CA LEU A 25 6.88 7.19 5.30
C LEU A 25 6.68 7.96 6.61
N GLN A 26 7.79 8.29 7.28
CA GLN A 26 7.74 9.06 8.52
C GLN A 26 7.15 10.45 8.29
N GLY A 27 7.50 11.11 7.19
CA GLY A 27 6.88 12.36 6.74
C GLY A 27 5.37 12.22 6.52
N ALA A 28 4.93 11.19 5.80
CA ALA A 28 3.52 10.90 5.54
C ALA A 28 2.74 10.65 6.85
N ILE A 29 3.28 9.83 7.75
CA ILE A 29 2.69 9.55 9.07
C ILE A 29 2.59 10.83 9.91
N ASN A 30 3.64 11.65 9.93
CA ASN A 30 3.64 12.89 10.69
C ASN A 30 2.59 13.87 10.16
N GLN A 31 2.48 14.01 8.84
CA GLN A 31 1.46 14.86 8.23
C GLN A 31 0.05 14.33 8.48
N ALA A 32 -0.19 13.03 8.33
CA ALA A 32 -1.49 12.40 8.57
C ALA A 32 -1.99 12.63 10.00
N LYS A 33 -1.09 12.54 11.00
CA LYS A 33 -1.41 12.85 12.39
C LYS A 33 -1.95 14.26 12.59
N THR A 34 -1.43 15.26 11.86
CA THR A 34 -1.92 16.65 11.96
C THR A 34 -3.37 16.80 11.47
N TYR A 35 -3.84 15.89 10.62
CA TYR A 35 -5.19 15.85 10.08
C TYR A 35 -6.09 14.79 10.74
N ASN A 36 -5.61 14.12 11.81
CA ASN A 36 -6.32 13.02 12.47
C ASN A 36 -6.65 11.85 11.51
N ILE A 37 -5.76 11.59 10.56
CA ILE A 37 -5.83 10.50 9.58
C ILE A 37 -4.97 9.33 10.08
N ASP A 38 -5.49 8.12 9.94
CA ASP A 38 -4.76 6.89 10.25
C ASP A 38 -4.04 6.37 8.99
N ILE A 39 -2.81 5.90 9.17
CA ILE A 39 -2.00 5.30 8.10
C ILE A 39 -1.87 3.81 8.37
N ALA A 40 -2.23 2.98 7.39
CA ALA A 40 -1.89 1.57 7.39
C ALA A 40 -0.79 1.30 6.36
N VAL A 41 0.33 0.76 6.81
CA VAL A 41 1.44 0.41 5.94
C VAL A 41 1.25 -1.01 5.41
N ILE A 42 1.27 -1.16 4.09
CA ILE A 42 1.12 -2.40 3.36
C ILE A 42 2.44 -2.64 2.64
N SER A 43 3.22 -3.62 3.10
CA SER A 43 4.48 -4.01 2.47
C SER A 43 4.56 -5.51 2.39
N ASN A 44 4.97 -6.01 1.23
CA ASN A 44 5.43 -7.39 1.14
C ASN A 44 6.87 -7.46 1.67
N ILE A 45 7.33 -8.68 1.99
CA ILE A 45 8.75 -8.95 2.20
C ILE A 45 9.34 -9.25 0.82
N TYR A 46 9.54 -8.23 -0.02
CA TYR A 46 10.13 -8.44 -1.34
C TYR A 46 11.57 -8.96 -1.20
N ASN A 47 11.79 -10.21 -1.59
CA ASN A 47 13.12 -10.79 -1.72
C ASN A 47 13.45 -10.96 -3.22
N PRO A 48 14.33 -10.13 -3.80
CA PRO A 48 14.70 -10.22 -5.22
C PRO A 48 15.45 -11.51 -5.60
N VAL A 49 15.82 -12.35 -4.63
CA VAL A 49 16.63 -13.56 -4.82
C VAL A 49 15.78 -14.83 -4.98
N GLU A 50 14.54 -14.85 -4.50
CA GLU A 50 13.70 -16.07 -4.54
C GLU A 50 12.62 -15.99 -5.62
N SER A 51 12.68 -16.91 -6.57
CA SER A 51 11.73 -17.03 -7.66
C SER A 51 10.61 -18.04 -7.38
N SER A 52 9.39 -17.57 -7.61
CA SER A 52 8.18 -18.25 -8.08
C SER A 52 7.02 -18.48 -7.10
N ASP A 53 7.13 -19.19 -5.97
CA ASP A 53 5.88 -19.64 -5.30
C ASP A 53 5.57 -18.93 -3.97
N VAL A 54 6.60 -18.53 -3.21
CA VAL A 54 6.42 -17.82 -1.93
C VAL A 54 6.01 -16.36 -2.16
N LEU A 55 6.49 -15.76 -3.25
CA LEU A 55 6.16 -14.38 -3.65
C LEU A 55 4.70 -14.21 -4.06
N GLU A 56 4.05 -15.22 -4.65
CA GLU A 56 2.62 -15.13 -5.00
C GLU A 56 1.76 -14.95 -3.76
N LYS A 57 2.04 -15.71 -2.69
CA LYS A 57 1.35 -15.61 -1.40
C LYS A 57 1.62 -14.29 -0.69
N GLU A 58 2.85 -13.78 -0.75
CA GLU A 58 3.19 -12.46 -0.21
C GLU A 58 2.48 -11.33 -0.95
N ASN A 59 2.24 -11.49 -2.25
CA ASN A 59 1.48 -10.53 -3.05
C ASN A 59 -0.03 -10.50 -2.69
N ASP A 60 -0.54 -11.50 -1.97
CA ASP A 60 -1.92 -11.47 -1.43
C ASP A 60 -2.10 -10.29 -0.46
N ILE A 61 -1.03 -9.74 0.14
CA ILE A 61 -1.13 -8.55 0.99
C ILE A 61 -1.63 -7.32 0.20
N TYR A 62 -1.37 -7.27 -1.10
CA TYR A 62 -1.91 -6.22 -1.96
C TYR A 62 -3.42 -6.33 -2.14
N ASP A 63 -4.04 -7.48 -1.81
CA ASP A 63 -5.50 -7.57 -1.75
C ASP A 63 -6.10 -6.67 -0.65
N LEU A 64 -5.31 -6.24 0.34
CA LEU A 64 -5.75 -5.22 1.30
C LEU A 64 -6.03 -3.88 0.61
N THR A 65 -5.32 -3.58 -0.50
CA THR A 65 -5.66 -2.39 -1.32
C THR A 65 -7.07 -2.47 -1.90
N LEU A 66 -7.66 -3.67 -1.88
CA LEU A 66 -9.00 -3.91 -2.38
C LEU A 66 -10.10 -3.65 -1.35
N SER A 67 -9.76 -3.46 -0.08
CA SER A 67 -10.73 -3.26 0.99
C SER A 67 -11.42 -1.91 0.89
N ASP A 68 -12.72 -1.90 1.18
CA ASP A 68 -13.59 -0.74 1.38
C ASP A 68 -13.28 0.05 2.67
N LYS A 69 -12.29 -0.40 3.45
CA LYS A 69 -11.86 0.24 4.70
C LYS A 69 -10.86 1.38 4.50
N PHE A 70 -10.41 1.62 3.28
CA PHE A 70 -9.43 2.65 2.95
C PHE A 70 -10.09 3.77 2.14
N ASP A 71 -9.84 5.00 2.55
CA ASP A 71 -10.33 6.23 1.90
C ASP A 71 -9.38 6.71 0.79
N GLY A 72 -8.15 6.20 0.77
CA GLY A 72 -7.15 6.53 -0.23
C GLY A 72 -5.90 5.68 -0.12
N PHE A 73 -5.07 5.71 -1.17
CA PHE A 73 -3.80 4.99 -1.21
C PHE A 73 -2.67 5.90 -1.70
N ILE A 74 -1.50 5.71 -1.09
CA ILE A 74 -0.22 6.29 -1.53
C ILE A 74 0.65 5.12 -1.98
N PHE A 75 1.09 5.13 -3.24
CA PHE A 75 1.96 4.11 -3.81
C PHE A 75 3.34 4.72 -4.08
N PHE A 76 4.40 4.11 -3.53
CA PHE A 76 5.76 4.45 -3.97
C PHE A 76 6.06 3.76 -5.29
N SER A 77 6.76 4.46 -6.20
CA SER A 77 7.10 3.96 -7.54
C SER A 77 7.85 2.63 -7.50
N GLU A 78 8.67 2.42 -6.48
CA GLU A 78 9.45 1.20 -6.25
C GLU A 78 8.59 0.03 -5.77
N SER A 79 7.36 0.29 -5.33
CA SER A 79 6.40 -0.74 -4.90
C SER A 79 5.65 -1.38 -6.05
N VAL A 80 5.77 -0.76 -7.23
CA VAL A 80 5.06 -1.13 -8.46
C VAL A 80 6.04 -1.79 -9.45
N ILE A 81 7.04 -2.51 -8.95
CA ILE A 81 8.03 -3.20 -9.81
C ILE A 81 7.39 -4.40 -10.52
N ASN A 82 6.40 -5.07 -9.90
CA ASN A 82 5.72 -6.18 -10.53
C ASN A 82 4.61 -5.67 -11.49
N ALA A 83 4.83 -5.84 -12.79
CA ALA A 83 3.89 -5.48 -13.84
C ALA A 83 2.51 -6.14 -13.68
N GLU A 84 2.44 -7.33 -13.09
CA GLU A 84 1.16 -7.99 -12.78
C GLU A 84 0.43 -7.33 -11.61
N THR A 85 1.14 -6.96 -10.55
CA THR A 85 0.58 -6.20 -9.42
C THR A 85 0.10 -4.83 -9.89
N GLN A 86 0.90 -4.15 -10.71
CA GLN A 86 0.51 -2.89 -11.34
C GLN A 86 -0.77 -3.05 -12.17
N LYS A 87 -0.84 -4.10 -12.99
CA LYS A 87 -2.02 -4.39 -13.80
C LYS A 87 -3.26 -4.66 -12.95
N LYS A 88 -3.13 -5.45 -11.86
CA LYS A 88 -4.23 -5.72 -10.91
C LYS A 88 -4.77 -4.42 -10.28
N ILE A 89 -3.87 -3.54 -9.84
CA ILE A 89 -4.23 -2.25 -9.23
C ILE A 89 -4.93 -1.35 -10.27
N ILE A 90 -4.36 -1.20 -11.47
CA ILE A 90 -4.92 -0.38 -12.55
C ILE A 90 -6.28 -0.89 -13.02
N ASP A 91 -6.41 -2.20 -13.24
CA ASP A 91 -7.66 -2.82 -13.69
C ASP A 91 -8.79 -2.61 -12.67
N LYS A 92 -8.45 -2.47 -11.38
CA LYS A 92 -9.43 -2.14 -10.37
C LYS A 92 -9.82 -0.66 -10.37
N PHE A 93 -8.87 0.27 -10.47
CA PHE A 93 -9.22 1.69 -10.57
C PHE A 93 -10.18 1.94 -11.75
N LYS A 94 -9.95 1.28 -12.88
CA LYS A 94 -10.88 1.31 -14.04
C LYS A 94 -12.27 0.73 -13.77
N LYS A 95 -12.41 -0.22 -12.85
CA LYS A 95 -13.72 -0.80 -12.47
C LYS A 95 -14.49 0.09 -11.50
N LEU A 96 -13.80 0.93 -10.73
CA LEU A 96 -14.42 1.90 -9.81
C LEU A 96 -14.94 3.15 -10.53
N GLU A 97 -14.50 3.43 -11.76
CA GLU A 97 -14.99 4.52 -12.61
C GLU A 97 -16.29 4.22 -13.38
N LYS A 98 -16.90 3.04 -13.19
CA LYS A 98 -18.19 2.64 -13.79
C LYS A 98 -19.31 2.61 -12.77
#